data_AF-A0A8I1YBU5-F1
#
_entry.id   AF-A0A8I1YBU5-F1
#
_cell.length_a   1.000
_cell.length_b   1.000
_cell.length_c   1.000
_cell.angle_alpha   90.00
_cell.angle_beta   90.00
_cell.angle_gamma   90.00
#
_symmetry.space_group_name_H-M   'P 1'
#
loop_
_entity.id
_entity.type
_entity.pdbx_description
1 polymer ?
#
loop_
_entity_poly.entity_id
_entity_poly.type
_entity_poly.pdbx_seq_one_letter_code
_entity_poly.pdbx_strand_id
1 'polypeptide(L)'
;MRLGFASETGKRAANEDYVAACLGQPGAVHRDVVAAVADGVGGHKGGREAAEVAVRSFIDAYYSLPETLGVRRRAARALEAANSWIYGQGRVDAARSGMACAFSSIVLSRRQCHVIHIGDTRAYRLSDGRLERLTQDHIAGRGELAHMLSRAIGFEEFARFDYTSLGLRQHDRLLICSDGVHGTLGDLRLQQLLEERTPPDESARSIVDAALAAGSSDNTTALVLDVVDLPPADRDDLTHAIATLPILDLPETGDTIDDFSLGDVLSDGRYSRLFKATDKRAGREVVLKFPHPRVASEGSYRLAFVREAWVAARVRSLWIGEIIEVPAERQTRLYSAMPLYEGETLEQRLGRAPRLSLTDGIAIATKLVRAVTALHRAGIIHRDIKPDNVILLKDGGLRLVDLGVARVPLLEDFPAEDIPGTASYMAPELFGGKAGDEASDLFALGVTVYRMFTANYPFGEIEPFSRPRFGKPAPLSRYRPDLPAWLDAVIGKALSVDPAQRFGDAIEFAHELENGATWAGPAVTTRKSLHDRDPVTFWKVLCAILALIVVVLLARH
;
A
#
# COMPACT_ATOMS: atom_id res chain seq x y z
N MET A 1 -10.00 20.16 14.99
CA MET A 1 -8.93 21.18 14.96
C MET A 1 -9.51 22.55 15.26
N ARG A 2 -8.75 23.44 15.88
CA ARG A 2 -9.03 24.90 15.93
C ARG A 2 -7.83 25.63 15.33
N LEU A 3 -8.07 26.76 14.67
CA LEU A 3 -7.04 27.52 13.97
C LEU A 3 -7.28 29.01 14.14
N GLY A 4 -6.19 29.78 14.22
CA GLY A 4 -6.19 31.23 14.22
C GLY A 4 -4.87 31.76 13.68
N PHE A 5 -4.88 32.96 13.13
CA PHE A 5 -3.68 33.62 12.63
C PHE A 5 -3.77 35.13 12.84
N ALA A 6 -2.61 35.77 12.86
CA ALA A 6 -2.44 37.22 12.88
C ALA A 6 -1.29 37.59 11.94
N SER A 7 -1.43 38.71 11.23
CA SER A 7 -0.41 39.22 10.32
C SER A 7 -0.46 40.74 10.34
N GLU A 8 0.66 41.36 10.71
CA GLU A 8 0.79 42.81 10.88
C GLU A 8 1.96 43.34 10.07
N THR A 9 1.79 44.56 9.56
CA THR A 9 2.78 45.23 8.69
C THR A 9 4.08 45.57 9.43
N GLY A 10 4.04 45.75 10.75
CA GLY A 10 5.19 46.23 11.52
C GLY A 10 5.65 47.63 11.07
N LYS A 11 6.95 47.83 10.92
CA LYS A 11 7.56 49.12 10.50
C LYS A 11 7.72 49.25 8.98
N ARG A 12 7.33 48.25 8.20
CA ARG A 12 7.36 48.28 6.73
C ARG A 12 6.26 49.18 6.18
N ALA A 13 6.38 49.57 4.90
CA ALA A 13 5.36 50.37 4.23
C ALA A 13 4.12 49.55 3.80
N ALA A 14 4.31 48.24 3.61
CA ALA A 14 3.27 47.29 3.24
C ALA A 14 3.54 45.92 3.88
N ASN A 15 2.48 45.13 4.05
CA ASN A 15 2.58 43.76 4.52
C ASN A 15 2.77 42.83 3.32
N GLU A 16 3.97 42.27 3.16
CA GLU A 16 4.34 41.33 2.11
C GLU A 16 4.10 39.86 2.50
N ASP A 17 3.77 39.58 3.76
CA ASP A 17 3.41 38.24 4.23
C ASP A 17 2.01 37.84 3.79
N TYR A 18 1.81 36.56 3.50
CA TYR A 18 0.48 36.00 3.26
C TYR A 18 0.26 34.74 4.09
N VAL A 19 -0.94 34.62 4.64
CA VAL A 19 -1.33 33.49 5.47
C VAL A 19 -2.74 33.05 5.10
N ALA A 20 -2.92 31.74 4.93
CA ALA A 20 -4.23 31.14 4.73
C ALA A 20 -4.29 29.70 5.24
N ALA A 21 -5.50 29.25 5.51
CA ALA A 21 -5.76 27.85 5.81
C ALA A 21 -7.12 27.42 5.28
N CYS A 22 -7.21 26.15 4.94
CA CYS A 22 -8.44 25.46 4.58
C CYS A 22 -8.67 24.31 5.56
N LEU A 23 -9.75 24.40 6.31
CA LEU A 23 -10.27 23.30 7.13
C LEU A 23 -11.25 22.55 6.23
N GLY A 24 -10.89 21.37 5.72
CA GLY A 24 -11.73 20.61 4.78
C GLY A 24 -13.21 20.55 5.18
N GLN A 25 -14.13 20.62 4.20
CA GLN A 25 -15.56 20.71 4.50
C GLN A 25 -16.14 19.38 5.02
N PRO A 26 -17.05 19.40 6.02
CA PRO A 26 -17.78 18.22 6.44
C PRO A 26 -18.58 17.62 5.27
N GLY A 27 -18.28 16.37 4.89
CA GLY A 27 -18.93 15.68 3.76
C GLY A 27 -18.22 15.82 2.42
N ALA A 28 -17.14 16.60 2.33
CA ALA A 28 -16.28 16.62 1.15
C ALA A 28 -15.39 15.37 1.08
N VAL A 29 -14.96 15.03 -0.14
CA VAL A 29 -14.00 13.94 -0.42
C VAL A 29 -12.69 14.19 0.32
N HIS A 30 -12.26 15.45 0.44
CA HIS A 30 -11.01 15.87 1.08
C HIS A 30 -11.16 16.22 2.55
N ARG A 31 -10.53 15.43 3.43
CA ARG A 31 -10.54 15.60 4.89
C ARG A 31 -9.30 16.29 5.47
N ASP A 32 -8.31 16.57 4.63
CA ASP A 32 -7.06 17.16 5.09
C ASP A 32 -7.25 18.63 5.48
N VAL A 33 -6.47 19.07 6.47
CA VAL A 33 -6.34 20.48 6.83
C VAL A 33 -5.05 21.00 6.25
N VAL A 34 -5.11 22.05 5.42
CA VAL A 34 -3.93 22.70 4.87
C VAL A 34 -3.82 24.11 5.45
N ALA A 35 -2.68 24.44 6.03
CA ALA A 35 -2.34 25.77 6.49
C ALA A 35 -0.98 26.18 5.92
N ALA A 36 -0.84 27.43 5.49
CA ALA A 36 0.41 27.91 4.92
C ALA A 36 0.65 29.39 5.28
N VAL A 37 1.93 29.72 5.44
CA VAL A 37 2.45 31.08 5.57
C VAL A 37 3.53 31.25 4.52
N ALA A 38 3.50 32.38 3.83
CA ALA A 38 4.56 32.81 2.94
C ALA A 38 4.99 34.24 3.30
N ASP A 39 6.27 34.51 3.09
CA ASP A 39 6.93 35.78 3.38
C ASP A 39 7.62 36.26 2.10
N GLY A 40 7.24 37.45 1.63
CA GLY A 40 7.73 38.01 0.38
C GLY A 40 9.18 38.47 0.51
N VAL A 41 10.06 38.03 -0.40
CA VAL A 41 11.48 38.42 -0.31
C VAL A 41 11.66 39.92 -0.55
N GLY A 42 12.08 40.64 0.49
CA GLY A 42 12.33 42.07 0.42
C GLY A 42 13.43 42.46 -0.58
N GLY A 43 13.25 43.61 -1.25
CA GLY A 43 14.21 44.13 -2.24
C GLY A 43 13.89 43.76 -3.69
N HIS A 44 12.98 42.82 -3.92
CA HIS A 44 12.42 42.50 -5.24
C HIS A 44 11.04 43.15 -5.42
N LYS A 45 10.65 43.41 -6.67
CA LYS A 45 9.30 43.91 -6.94
C LYS A 45 8.33 42.72 -6.96
N GLY A 46 7.24 42.81 -6.21
CA GLY A 46 6.17 41.80 -6.20
C GLY A 46 6.24 40.78 -5.07
N GLY A 47 7.02 40.99 -4.00
CA GLY A 47 7.12 40.06 -2.86
C GLY A 47 5.74 39.66 -2.30
N ARG A 48 4.86 40.64 -2.08
CA ARG A 48 3.45 40.39 -1.69
C ARG A 48 2.69 39.50 -2.67
N GLU A 49 2.80 39.76 -3.97
CA GLU A 49 2.10 38.95 -4.98
C GLU A 49 2.66 37.52 -5.02
N ALA A 50 3.97 37.35 -4.83
CA ALA A 50 4.62 36.05 -4.72
C ALA A 50 4.03 35.24 -3.56
N ALA A 51 3.98 35.84 -2.36
CA ALA A 51 3.49 35.19 -1.15
C ALA A 51 2.01 34.80 -1.29
N GLU A 52 1.18 35.70 -1.80
CA GLU A 52 -0.24 35.44 -2.04
C GLU A 52 -0.45 34.31 -3.05
N VAL A 53 0.24 34.36 -4.20
CA VAL A 53 0.07 33.34 -5.24
C VAL A 53 0.61 31.99 -4.78
N ALA A 54 1.72 31.96 -4.03
CA ALA A 54 2.29 30.74 -3.49
C ALA A 54 1.28 30.02 -2.58
N VAL A 55 0.72 30.74 -1.61
CA VAL A 55 -0.23 30.16 -0.65
C VAL A 55 -1.55 29.76 -1.31
N ARG A 56 -2.17 30.65 -2.09
CA ARG A 56 -3.46 30.37 -2.72
C ARG A 56 -3.37 29.23 -3.73
N SER A 57 -2.39 29.29 -4.64
CA SER A 57 -2.22 28.26 -5.66
C SER A 57 -1.83 26.92 -5.04
N PHE A 58 -1.03 26.90 -3.97
CA PHE A 58 -0.70 25.67 -3.28
C PHE A 58 -1.95 25.01 -2.69
N ILE A 59 -2.79 25.77 -1.97
CA ILE A 59 -4.02 25.24 -1.36
C ILE A 59 -4.97 24.74 -2.45
N ASP A 60 -5.24 25.56 -3.48
CA ASP A 60 -6.17 25.20 -4.56
C ASP A 60 -5.68 23.98 -5.37
N ALA A 61 -4.40 23.96 -5.73
CA ALA A 61 -3.80 22.82 -6.42
C ALA A 61 -3.81 21.56 -5.55
N TYR A 62 -3.56 21.67 -4.25
CA TYR A 62 -3.59 20.52 -3.34
C TYR A 62 -4.97 19.84 -3.32
N TYR A 63 -6.04 20.61 -3.20
CA TYR A 63 -7.41 20.09 -3.15
C TYR A 63 -7.99 19.69 -4.52
N SER A 64 -7.35 20.09 -5.63
CA SER A 64 -7.76 19.63 -6.97
C SER A 64 -7.11 18.31 -7.39
N LEU A 65 -6.09 17.85 -6.66
CA LEU A 65 -5.35 16.63 -6.98
C LEU A 65 -5.98 15.38 -6.32
N PRO A 66 -6.01 14.22 -7.01
CA PRO A 66 -6.55 12.98 -6.47
C PRO A 66 -5.86 12.52 -5.17
N GLU A 67 -6.65 12.03 -4.20
CA GLU A 67 -6.12 11.52 -2.91
C GLU A 67 -5.16 10.33 -3.09
N THR A 68 -5.34 9.57 -4.17
CA THR A 68 -4.49 8.43 -4.53
C THR A 68 -3.02 8.77 -4.74
N LEU A 69 -2.68 10.05 -4.95
CA LEU A 69 -1.30 10.51 -5.09
C LEU A 69 -0.54 10.58 -3.76
N GLY A 70 -1.25 10.55 -2.62
CA GLY A 70 -0.66 10.76 -1.30
C GLY A 70 -0.25 12.22 -1.03
N VAL A 71 -0.11 12.57 0.26
CA VAL A 71 0.13 13.95 0.70
C VAL A 71 1.41 14.55 0.09
N ARG A 72 2.53 13.81 0.13
CA ARG A 72 3.82 14.29 -0.38
C ARG A 72 3.77 14.65 -1.86
N ARG A 73 3.21 13.77 -2.72
CA ARG A 73 3.19 14.03 -4.17
C ARG A 73 2.19 15.13 -4.52
N ARG A 74 1.05 15.21 -3.83
CA ARG A 74 0.10 16.32 -4.00
C ARG A 74 0.75 17.65 -3.65
N ALA A 75 1.40 17.73 -2.49
CA ALA A 75 2.10 18.95 -2.06
C ALA A 75 3.24 19.32 -3.02
N ALA A 76 4.03 18.33 -3.48
CA ALA A 76 5.08 18.55 -4.47
C ALA A 76 4.54 19.16 -5.77
N ARG A 77 3.47 18.58 -6.34
CA ARG A 77 2.85 19.08 -7.58
C ARG A 77 2.20 20.45 -7.39
N ALA A 78 1.56 20.68 -6.25
CA ALA A 78 0.94 21.96 -5.92
C ALA A 78 1.99 23.07 -5.79
N LEU A 79 3.10 22.80 -5.10
CA LEU A 79 4.18 23.76 -4.92
C LEU A 79 4.93 24.03 -6.23
N GLU A 80 5.16 22.98 -7.04
CA GLU A 80 5.81 23.13 -8.35
C GLU A 80 4.98 24.00 -9.30
N ALA A 81 3.65 23.85 -9.29
CA ALA A 81 2.75 24.69 -10.07
C ALA A 81 2.83 26.18 -9.63
N ALA A 82 2.87 26.43 -8.32
CA ALA A 82 3.06 27.77 -7.78
C ALA A 82 4.43 28.35 -8.18
N ASN A 83 5.51 27.57 -8.03
CA ASN A 83 6.86 27.99 -8.38
C ASN A 83 7.00 28.34 -9.86
N SER A 84 6.50 27.46 -10.74
CA SER A 84 6.57 27.66 -12.19
C SER A 84 5.93 28.99 -12.61
N TRP A 85 4.79 29.35 -12.02
CA TRP A 85 4.12 30.62 -12.32
C TRP A 85 4.92 31.82 -11.78
N ILE A 86 5.36 31.76 -10.52
CA ILE A 86 6.09 32.85 -9.86
C ILE A 86 7.43 33.11 -10.58
N TYR A 87 8.20 32.05 -10.84
CA TYR A 87 9.46 32.11 -11.58
C TYR A 87 9.26 32.66 -13.00
N GLY A 88 8.22 32.22 -13.70
CA GLY A 88 7.89 32.71 -15.04
C GLY A 88 7.56 34.22 -15.05
N GLN A 89 6.66 34.66 -14.18
CA GLN A 89 6.28 36.08 -14.07
C GLN A 89 7.46 36.97 -13.68
N GLY A 90 8.29 36.51 -12.74
CA GLY A 90 9.45 37.25 -12.26
C GLY A 90 10.52 37.54 -13.33
N ARG A 91 10.47 36.84 -14.47
CA ARG A 91 11.38 37.05 -15.62
C ARG A 91 10.76 37.84 -16.77
N VAL A 92 9.44 37.79 -16.91
CA VAL A 92 8.72 38.39 -18.04
C VAL A 92 8.29 39.82 -17.72
N ASP A 93 7.85 40.09 -16.50
CA ASP A 93 7.30 41.39 -16.13
C ASP A 93 8.31 42.24 -15.33
N ALA A 94 8.69 43.38 -15.91
CA ALA A 94 9.58 44.35 -15.28
C ALA A 94 9.02 44.97 -13.98
N ALA A 95 7.69 44.96 -13.80
CA ALA A 95 7.03 45.38 -12.57
C ALA A 95 7.12 44.33 -11.45
N ARG A 96 7.49 43.09 -11.76
CA ARG A 96 7.56 41.92 -10.85
C ARG A 96 8.92 41.25 -10.87
N SER A 97 9.95 42.00 -11.30
CA SER A 97 11.28 41.46 -11.53
C SER A 97 11.86 40.84 -10.25
N GLY A 98 12.17 39.54 -10.32
CA GLY A 98 12.71 38.77 -9.20
C GLY A 98 11.70 38.41 -8.11
N MET A 99 10.41 38.43 -8.40
CA MET A 99 9.34 38.03 -7.47
C MET A 99 9.62 36.67 -6.84
N ALA A 100 9.70 36.64 -5.51
CA ALA A 100 10.02 35.44 -4.74
C ALA A 100 9.43 35.49 -3.32
N CYS A 101 9.28 34.33 -2.69
CA CYS A 101 8.86 34.24 -1.28
C CYS A 101 9.47 33.01 -0.58
N ALA A 102 9.67 33.14 0.73
CA ALA A 102 9.78 32.00 1.62
C ALA A 102 8.38 31.41 1.86
N PHE A 103 8.29 30.11 2.06
CA PHE A 103 7.03 29.38 2.15
C PHE A 103 7.15 28.21 3.14
N SER A 104 6.20 28.12 4.06
CA SER A 104 6.00 26.96 4.93
C SER A 104 4.54 26.56 4.96
N SER A 105 4.27 25.28 4.81
CA SER A 105 2.94 24.70 4.96
C SER A 105 2.94 23.51 5.89
N ILE A 106 1.86 23.43 6.67
CA ILE A 106 1.47 22.25 7.43
C ILE A 106 0.23 21.66 6.77
N VAL A 107 0.30 20.37 6.46
CA VAL A 107 -0.83 19.57 6.01
C VAL A 107 -1.11 18.50 7.07
N LEU A 108 -2.26 18.60 7.73
CA LEU A 108 -2.73 17.57 8.66
C LEU A 108 -3.59 16.58 7.89
N SER A 109 -3.11 15.35 7.80
CA SER A 109 -3.84 14.25 7.19
C SER A 109 -3.95 13.13 8.20
N ARG A 110 -5.20 12.79 8.57
CA ARG A 110 -5.49 11.76 9.57
C ARG A 110 -4.82 12.08 10.92
N ARG A 111 -3.83 11.28 11.34
CA ARG A 111 -3.01 11.47 12.56
C ARG A 111 -1.58 11.93 12.27
N GLN A 112 -1.31 12.36 11.05
CA GLN A 112 0.02 12.81 10.63
C GLN A 112 0.01 14.30 10.33
N CYS A 113 1.11 14.96 10.71
CA CYS A 113 1.44 16.32 10.31
C CYS A 113 2.56 16.26 9.29
N HIS A 114 2.30 16.76 8.10
CA HIS A 114 3.25 16.88 7.01
C HIS A 114 3.68 18.33 6.87
N VAL A 115 4.98 18.59 6.86
CA VAL A 115 5.55 19.93 6.73
C VAL A 115 6.25 20.04 5.39
N ILE A 116 5.95 21.11 4.66
CA ILE A 116 6.54 21.46 3.38
C ILE A 116 7.18 22.83 3.55
N HIS A 117 8.47 22.95 3.27
CA HIS A 117 9.22 24.15 3.63
C HIS A 117 10.25 24.55 2.59
N ILE A 118 10.32 25.85 2.30
CA ILE A 118 11.38 26.47 1.50
C ILE A 118 11.57 27.92 1.94
N GLY A 119 12.75 28.26 2.44
CA GLY A 119 13.10 29.63 2.82
C GLY A 119 13.42 29.70 4.29
N ASP A 120 12.98 30.74 4.98
CA ASP A 120 13.27 31.00 6.39
C ASP A 120 12.02 31.09 7.27
N THR A 121 10.80 31.14 6.73
CA THR A 121 9.59 30.91 7.53
C THR A 121 9.70 29.61 8.34
N ARG A 122 9.29 29.61 9.61
CA ARG A 122 9.49 28.45 10.49
C ARG A 122 8.20 27.78 10.89
N ALA A 123 8.23 26.45 11.01
CA ALA A 123 7.17 25.67 11.65
C ALA A 123 7.66 25.01 12.94
N TYR A 124 6.80 24.97 13.95
CA TYR A 124 7.07 24.40 15.27
C TYR A 124 5.92 23.51 15.73
N ARG A 125 6.26 22.52 16.58
CA ARG A 125 5.31 21.73 17.37
C ARG A 125 5.59 21.91 18.85
N LEU A 126 4.58 22.29 19.63
CA LEU A 126 4.56 22.16 21.08
C LEU A 126 3.82 20.86 21.44
N SER A 127 4.55 19.89 21.98
CA SER A 127 4.02 18.61 22.46
C SER A 127 4.58 18.32 23.85
N ASP A 128 3.71 17.97 24.80
CA ASP A 128 4.08 17.68 26.21
C ASP A 128 5.02 18.74 26.86
N GLY A 129 4.77 20.03 26.58
CA GLY A 129 5.55 21.14 27.13
C GLY A 129 6.95 21.29 26.51
N ARG A 130 7.22 20.66 25.37
CA ARG A 130 8.47 20.81 24.63
C ARG A 130 8.20 21.40 23.25
N LEU A 131 8.86 22.51 22.95
CA LEU A 131 8.86 23.09 21.61
C LEU A 131 9.91 22.41 20.73
N GLU A 132 9.48 21.92 19.58
CA GLU A 132 10.31 21.30 18.56
C GLU A 132 10.18 22.10 17.26
N ARG A 133 11.31 22.57 16.71
CA ARG A 133 11.36 23.19 15.39
C ARG A 133 11.32 22.11 14.32
N LEU A 134 10.38 22.24 13.38
CA LEU A 134 10.12 21.26 12.32
C LEU A 134 10.81 21.61 10.98
N THR A 135 11.32 22.83 10.84
CA THR A 135 11.96 23.35 9.63
C THR A 135 13.44 23.69 9.86
N GLN A 136 14.18 23.81 8.76
CA GLN A 136 15.56 24.28 8.74
C GLN A 136 15.69 25.43 7.73
N ASP A 137 16.10 26.60 8.23
CA ASP A 137 16.21 27.81 7.41
C ASP A 137 17.19 27.64 6.24
N HIS A 138 16.77 28.06 5.06
CA HIS A 138 17.55 28.07 3.83
C HIS A 138 18.24 29.43 3.62
N ILE A 139 19.28 29.72 4.38
CA ILE A 139 20.08 30.96 4.29
C ILE A 139 21.48 30.71 3.69
N ALA A 140 22.03 31.70 3.00
CA ALA A 140 23.21 31.57 2.13
C ALA A 140 24.57 31.76 2.82
N GLY A 141 24.65 32.19 4.09
CA GLY A 141 25.94 32.43 4.73
C GLY A 141 25.94 32.74 6.24
N ARG A 142 27.15 33.01 6.77
CA ARG A 142 27.41 33.51 8.14
C ARG A 142 27.91 34.97 8.05
N GLY A 143 27.58 35.81 9.03
CA GLY A 143 27.98 37.23 9.05
C GLY A 143 26.96 38.14 8.36
N GLU A 144 27.41 39.11 7.55
CA GLU A 144 26.54 40.11 6.89
C GLU A 144 25.58 39.52 5.84
N LEU A 145 25.83 38.28 5.38
CA LEU A 145 24.98 37.56 4.40
C LEU A 145 23.98 36.61 5.08
N ALA A 146 23.86 36.63 6.41
CA ALA A 146 22.98 35.72 7.15
C ALA A 146 21.48 35.93 6.86
N HIS A 147 21.09 37.08 6.31
CA HIS A 147 19.71 37.43 5.95
C HIS A 147 19.36 37.11 4.49
N MET A 148 20.30 36.57 3.70
CA MET A 148 20.02 36.20 2.32
C MET A 148 19.55 34.74 2.22
N LEU A 149 18.41 34.53 1.56
CA LEU A 149 17.91 33.20 1.26
C LEU A 149 18.81 32.48 0.23
N SER A 150 19.11 31.21 0.50
CA SER A 150 19.72 30.29 -0.46
C SER A 150 18.69 29.51 -1.26
N ARG A 151 17.44 29.43 -0.78
CA ARG A 151 16.30 28.82 -1.49
C ARG A 151 15.03 29.59 -1.18
N ALA A 152 14.24 29.87 -2.21
CA ALA A 152 12.92 30.48 -2.11
C ALA A 152 12.09 30.04 -3.32
N ILE A 153 10.77 30.15 -3.20
CA ILE A 153 9.89 30.02 -4.36
C ILE A 153 10.17 31.20 -5.30
N GLY A 154 10.35 30.92 -6.60
CA GLY A 154 10.64 31.93 -7.62
C GLY A 154 12.13 32.17 -7.89
N PHE A 155 13.06 31.56 -7.15
CA PHE A 155 14.50 31.71 -7.40
C PHE A 155 15.00 30.86 -8.56
N GLU A 156 14.57 29.59 -8.60
CA GLU A 156 14.98 28.61 -9.60
C GLU A 156 13.75 28.08 -10.34
N GLU A 157 13.98 27.54 -11.54
CA GLU A 157 12.92 26.92 -12.36
C GLU A 157 12.22 25.77 -11.62
N PHE A 158 12.97 25.01 -10.81
CA PHE A 158 12.45 23.90 -10.01
C PHE A 158 12.60 24.19 -8.52
N ALA A 159 11.51 24.10 -7.76
CA ALA A 159 11.53 24.39 -6.33
C ALA A 159 12.11 23.20 -5.54
N ARG A 160 13.27 23.41 -4.90
CA ARG A 160 13.84 22.45 -3.95
C ARG A 160 13.31 22.73 -2.55
N PHE A 161 12.27 22.00 -2.17
CA PHE A 161 11.64 22.10 -0.86
C PHE A 161 12.02 20.94 0.05
N ASP A 162 12.02 21.21 1.35
CA ASP A 162 12.17 20.23 2.40
C ASP A 162 10.80 19.65 2.77
N TYR A 163 10.79 18.36 3.09
CA TYR A 163 9.60 17.62 3.48
C TYR A 163 9.89 16.79 4.73
N THR A 164 9.08 16.95 5.76
CA THR A 164 9.09 16.09 6.94
C THR A 164 7.68 15.68 7.35
N SER A 165 7.55 14.56 8.05
CA SER A 165 6.27 14.07 8.56
C SER A 165 6.43 13.50 9.95
N LEU A 166 5.45 13.77 10.81
CA LEU A 166 5.42 13.30 12.20
C LEU A 166 4.00 12.94 12.65
N GLY A 167 3.92 12.00 13.60
CA GLY A 167 2.66 11.66 14.25
C GLY A 167 2.18 12.77 15.17
N LEU A 168 0.87 13.03 15.13
CA LEU A 168 0.16 13.97 16.00
C LEU A 168 -0.28 13.29 17.29
N ARG A 169 -0.23 14.04 18.39
CA ARG A 169 -0.91 13.72 19.64
C ARG A 169 -2.08 14.66 19.86
N GLN A 170 -3.07 14.18 20.60
CA GLN A 170 -4.13 15.05 21.07
C GLN A 170 -3.50 16.14 21.94
N HIS A 171 -3.96 17.37 21.79
CA HIS A 171 -3.46 18.57 22.45
C HIS A 171 -2.08 19.07 22.01
N ASP A 172 -1.51 18.50 20.93
CA ASP A 172 -0.41 19.14 20.20
C ASP A 172 -0.86 20.52 19.71
N ARG A 173 0.06 21.47 19.76
CA ARG A 173 -0.11 22.82 19.21
C ARG A 173 0.96 23.08 18.17
N LEU A 174 0.56 23.54 17.00
CA LEU A 174 1.44 23.80 15.87
C LEU A 174 1.50 25.31 15.61
N LEU A 175 2.67 25.80 15.23
CA LEU A 175 2.91 27.20 14.87
C LEU A 175 3.59 27.25 13.51
N ILE A 176 3.15 28.15 12.63
CA ILE A 176 3.93 28.62 11.48
C ILE A 176 4.13 30.13 11.63
N CYS A 177 5.35 30.65 11.48
CA CYS A 177 5.62 32.08 11.63
C CYS A 177 6.69 32.60 10.66
N SER A 178 6.60 33.89 10.32
CA SER A 178 7.61 34.61 9.52
C SER A 178 8.84 35.01 10.34
N ASP A 179 9.88 35.50 9.65
CA ASP A 179 11.15 35.88 10.25
C ASP A 179 11.03 37.11 11.17
N GLY A 180 10.08 38.01 10.91
CA GLY A 180 9.76 39.12 11.79
C GLY A 180 9.31 38.67 13.19
N VAL A 181 8.77 37.45 13.31
CA VAL A 181 8.42 36.82 14.60
C VAL A 181 9.62 36.09 15.19
N HIS A 182 10.11 35.03 14.52
CA HIS A 182 11.13 34.17 15.13
C HIS A 182 12.54 34.78 15.16
N GLY A 183 12.78 35.82 14.36
CA GLY A 183 14.01 36.61 14.37
C GLY A 183 14.12 37.50 15.60
N THR A 184 12.99 37.83 16.26
CA THR A 184 12.95 38.65 17.48
C THR A 184 12.59 37.86 18.72
N LEU A 185 11.55 37.02 18.64
CA LEU A 185 11.12 36.12 19.69
C LEU A 185 11.85 34.78 19.53
N GLY A 186 12.99 34.61 20.20
CA GLY A 186 13.69 33.32 20.20
C GLY A 186 12.80 32.16 20.71
N ASP A 187 13.21 30.92 20.43
CA ASP A 187 12.41 29.71 20.68
C ASP A 187 11.85 29.59 22.11
N LEU A 188 12.62 30.00 23.14
CA LEU A 188 12.16 29.99 24.53
C LEU A 188 10.94 30.88 24.76
N ARG A 189 10.89 32.06 24.12
CA ARG A 189 9.78 32.99 24.26
C ARG A 189 8.55 32.51 23.50
N LEU A 190 8.76 31.93 22.31
CA LEU A 190 7.68 31.27 21.55
C LEU A 190 7.06 30.11 22.34
N GLN A 191 7.88 29.30 23.00
CA GLN A 191 7.40 28.22 23.84
C GLN A 191 6.50 28.74 24.97
N GLN A 192 6.94 29.76 25.72
CA GLN A 192 6.15 30.36 26.80
C GLN A 192 4.78 30.85 26.31
N LEU A 193 4.75 31.58 25.19
CA LEU A 193 3.51 32.11 24.62
C LEU A 193 2.56 30.99 24.17
N LEU A 194 3.09 29.92 23.59
CA LEU A 194 2.27 28.77 23.18
C LEU A 194 1.75 27.96 24.39
N GLU A 195 2.51 27.90 25.48
CA GLU A 195 2.15 27.21 26.74
C GLU A 195 0.99 27.88 27.51
N GLU A 196 0.72 29.16 27.27
CA GLU A 196 -0.44 29.87 27.85
C GLU A 196 -1.78 29.24 27.43
N ARG A 197 -1.81 28.48 26.33
CA ARG A 197 -2.98 27.74 25.83
C ARG A 197 -4.25 28.59 25.65
N THR A 198 -4.11 29.88 25.35
CA THR A 198 -5.21 30.75 24.89
C THR A 198 -5.76 30.26 23.53
N PRO A 199 -6.99 30.64 23.12
CA PRO A 199 -7.52 30.30 21.81
C PRO A 199 -6.53 30.64 20.67
N PRO A 200 -6.46 29.85 19.58
CA PRO A 200 -5.44 30.03 18.54
C PRO A 200 -5.35 31.44 17.93
N ASP A 201 -6.48 32.13 17.79
CA ASP A 201 -6.57 33.50 17.30
C ASP A 201 -5.96 34.52 18.29
N GLU A 202 -6.20 34.34 19.58
CA GLU A 202 -5.57 35.13 20.64
C GLU A 202 -4.08 34.81 20.74
N SER A 203 -3.70 33.53 20.75
CA SER A 203 -2.29 33.10 20.77
C SER A 203 -1.51 33.68 19.58
N ALA A 204 -2.06 33.65 18.37
CA ALA A 204 -1.41 34.21 17.18
C ALA A 204 -1.20 35.73 17.33
N ARG A 205 -2.21 36.46 17.83
CA ARG A 205 -2.09 37.90 18.12
C ARG A 205 -1.05 38.19 19.19
N SER A 206 -1.05 37.45 20.30
CA SER A 206 -0.07 37.62 21.38
C SER A 206 1.36 37.38 20.91
N ILE A 207 1.58 36.44 19.99
CA ILE A 207 2.89 36.20 19.37
C ILE A 207 3.31 37.40 18.51
N VAL A 208 2.41 37.91 17.66
CA VAL A 208 2.69 39.08 16.82
C VAL A 208 2.94 40.33 17.67
N ASP A 209 2.08 40.61 18.65
CA ASP A 209 2.21 41.75 19.57
C ASP A 209 3.51 41.69 20.37
N ALA A 210 3.91 40.50 20.83
CA ALA A 210 5.18 40.30 21.51
C ALA A 210 6.37 40.59 20.59
N ALA A 211 6.32 40.20 19.32
CA ALA A 211 7.39 40.47 18.35
C ALA A 211 7.52 41.96 18.06
N LEU A 212 6.40 42.66 17.89
CA LEU A 212 6.36 44.11 17.71
C LEU A 212 6.89 44.85 18.96
N ALA A 213 6.49 44.42 20.15
CA ALA A 213 6.98 44.97 21.42
C ALA A 213 8.48 44.70 21.64
N ALA A 214 8.99 43.56 21.15
CA ALA A 214 10.42 43.23 21.15
C ALA A 214 11.22 44.01 20.09
N GLY A 215 10.55 44.84 19.28
CA GLY A 215 11.19 45.79 18.37
C GLY A 215 11.31 45.31 16.92
N SER A 216 10.55 44.30 16.51
CA SER A 216 10.56 43.81 15.12
C SER A 216 10.41 44.94 14.10
N SER A 217 11.26 44.90 13.08
CA SER A 217 11.26 45.86 11.98
C SER A 217 10.64 45.30 10.70
N ASP A 218 10.30 44.02 10.67
CA ASP A 218 9.74 43.36 9.50
C ASP A 218 8.23 43.08 9.62
N ASN A 219 7.64 42.49 8.58
CA ASN A 219 6.29 41.94 8.65
C ASN A 219 6.25 40.79 9.67
N THR A 220 5.19 40.76 10.48
CA THR A 220 5.07 39.80 11.58
C THR A 220 3.81 38.97 11.38
N THR A 221 3.99 37.69 11.06
CA THR A 221 2.91 36.75 10.82
C THR A 221 3.05 35.50 11.67
N ALA A 222 1.96 35.09 12.31
CA ALA A 222 1.87 33.84 13.07
C ALA A 222 0.54 33.14 12.77
N LEU A 223 0.60 31.83 12.55
CA LEU A 223 -0.54 30.94 12.43
C LEU A 223 -0.42 29.83 13.46
N VAL A 224 -1.47 29.65 14.28
CA VAL A 224 -1.53 28.64 15.34
C VAL A 224 -2.63 27.62 15.01
N LEU A 225 -2.31 26.33 15.14
CA LEU A 225 -3.28 25.23 15.08
C LEU A 225 -3.29 24.43 16.38
N ASP A 226 -4.49 24.17 16.90
CA ASP A 226 -4.72 23.29 18.04
C ASP A 226 -5.31 21.95 17.59
N VAL A 227 -4.62 20.87 17.98
CA VAL A 227 -5.11 19.50 17.87
C VAL A 227 -6.09 19.19 19.00
N VAL A 228 -7.35 19.59 18.82
CA VAL A 228 -8.42 19.37 19.80
C VAL A 228 -8.74 17.88 19.98
N ASP A 229 -8.86 17.18 18.85
CA ASP A 229 -9.19 15.77 18.78
C ASP A 229 -8.55 15.17 17.54
N LEU A 230 -8.26 13.88 17.61
CA LEU A 230 -7.72 13.11 16.49
C LEU A 230 -8.76 12.08 16.07
N PRO A 231 -8.87 11.77 14.77
CA PRO A 231 -9.69 10.65 14.36
C PRO A 231 -9.24 9.39 15.14
N PRO A 232 -10.17 8.49 15.48
CA PRO A 232 -9.80 7.20 16.05
C PRO A 232 -8.71 6.59 15.18
N ALA A 233 -7.68 6.01 15.83
CA ALA A 233 -6.55 5.41 15.13
C ALA A 233 -7.10 4.56 13.98
N ASP A 234 -6.82 5.01 12.75
CA ASP A 234 -7.31 4.30 11.59
C ASP A 234 -6.48 3.02 11.50
N ARG A 235 -7.01 1.99 10.84
CA ARG A 235 -6.30 0.71 10.64
C ARG A 235 -4.95 0.90 9.92
N ASP A 236 -4.71 2.06 9.33
CA ASP A 236 -3.42 2.51 8.76
C ASP A 236 -2.40 3.00 9.81
N ASP A 237 -2.82 3.53 10.96
CA ASP A 237 -1.91 3.92 12.05
C ASP A 237 -1.32 2.68 12.74
N LEU A 238 -2.13 1.62 12.90
CA LEU A 238 -1.66 0.30 13.34
C LEU A 238 -0.63 -0.25 12.33
N THR A 239 -0.90 -0.06 11.05
CA THR A 239 -0.02 -0.49 9.95
C THR A 239 1.34 0.24 10.01
N HIS A 240 1.35 1.55 10.31
CA HIS A 240 2.58 2.32 10.49
C HIS A 240 3.33 1.96 11.79
N ALA A 241 2.61 1.72 12.90
CA ALA A 241 3.20 1.25 14.15
C ALA A 241 3.86 -0.14 13.98
N ILE A 242 3.19 -1.06 13.29
CA ILE A 242 3.75 -2.38 12.96
C ILE A 242 5.01 -2.23 12.08
N ALA A 243 5.02 -1.26 11.16
CA ALA A 243 6.18 -0.99 10.31
C ALA A 243 7.42 -0.50 11.07
N THR A 244 7.29 0.10 12.26
CA THR A 244 8.42 0.61 13.05
C THR A 244 8.92 -0.37 14.12
N LEU A 245 8.18 -1.45 14.41
CA LEU A 245 8.59 -2.45 15.41
C LEU A 245 9.94 -3.10 15.05
N PRO A 246 10.82 -3.35 16.05
CA PRO A 246 12.09 -4.00 15.79
C PRO A 246 11.89 -5.47 15.40
N ILE A 247 12.72 -5.95 14.47
CA ILE A 247 12.89 -7.38 14.20
C ILE A 247 14.03 -7.84 15.11
N LEU A 248 13.73 -8.75 16.03
CA LEU A 248 14.67 -9.29 17.01
C LEU A 248 14.97 -10.76 16.71
N ASP A 249 15.92 -11.35 17.44
CA ASP A 249 16.23 -12.77 17.34
C ASP A 249 14.99 -13.63 17.57
N LEU A 250 14.95 -14.76 16.84
CA LEU A 250 13.84 -15.69 16.93
C LEU A 250 13.78 -16.28 18.34
N PRO A 251 12.60 -16.29 18.97
CA PRO A 251 12.44 -16.87 20.29
C PRO A 251 12.52 -18.41 20.23
N GLU A 252 12.65 -19.04 21.38
CA GLU A 252 12.67 -20.49 21.56
C GLU A 252 11.36 -21.01 22.17
N THR A 253 11.10 -22.31 22.01
CA THR A 253 9.98 -22.98 22.67
C THR A 253 10.13 -22.86 24.19
N GLY A 254 9.07 -22.44 24.87
CA GLY A 254 9.07 -22.15 26.31
C GLY A 254 9.21 -20.67 26.66
N ASP A 255 9.66 -19.83 25.73
CA ASP A 255 9.76 -18.38 25.96
C ASP A 255 8.39 -17.73 26.19
N THR A 256 8.39 -16.58 26.86
CA THR A 256 7.22 -15.70 26.93
C THR A 256 7.52 -14.36 26.28
N ILE A 257 6.79 -14.03 25.22
CA ILE A 257 6.91 -12.77 24.47
C ILE A 257 5.59 -12.02 24.57
N ASP A 258 5.59 -10.80 25.09
CA ASP A 258 4.40 -9.94 25.16
C ASP A 258 3.16 -10.66 25.70
N ASP A 259 3.29 -11.34 26.84
CA ASP A 259 2.24 -12.18 27.48
C ASP A 259 1.77 -13.39 26.65
N PHE A 260 2.46 -13.77 25.58
CA PHE A 260 2.26 -15.03 24.87
C PHE A 260 3.29 -16.08 25.31
N SER A 261 2.83 -17.22 25.80
CA SER A 261 3.70 -18.37 26.11
C SER A 261 3.92 -19.19 24.83
N LEU A 262 5.16 -19.32 24.36
CA LEU A 262 5.48 -20.09 23.17
C LEU A 262 5.57 -21.58 23.48
N GLY A 263 4.92 -22.39 22.64
CA GLY A 263 4.99 -23.85 22.63
C GLY A 263 5.74 -24.35 21.41
N ASP A 264 5.20 -25.37 20.77
CA ASP A 264 5.85 -26.05 19.64
C ASP A 264 6.01 -25.16 18.40
N VAL A 265 7.10 -25.36 17.68
CA VAL A 265 7.30 -24.79 16.34
C VAL A 265 6.40 -25.53 15.36
N LEU A 266 5.50 -24.79 14.70
CA LEU A 266 4.61 -25.33 13.67
C LEU A 266 5.27 -25.38 12.30
N SER A 267 6.11 -24.39 12.01
CA SER A 267 6.84 -24.29 10.74
C SER A 267 8.06 -23.40 10.89
N ASP A 268 9.17 -23.79 10.27
CA ASP A 268 10.40 -22.99 10.19
C ASP A 268 10.80 -22.83 8.72
N GLY A 269 10.35 -21.73 8.12
CA GLY A 269 10.58 -21.43 6.71
C GLY A 269 11.81 -20.54 6.50
N ARG A 270 12.08 -20.23 5.23
CA ARG A 270 13.19 -19.32 4.85
C ARG A 270 13.06 -17.91 5.45
N TYR A 271 11.82 -17.41 5.57
CA TYR A 271 11.53 -16.02 5.89
C TYR A 271 10.91 -15.81 7.27
N SER A 272 10.19 -16.80 7.77
CA SER A 272 9.47 -16.71 9.04
C SER A 272 9.39 -18.05 9.76
N ARG A 273 9.30 -17.98 11.08
CA ARG A 273 9.05 -19.12 11.96
C ARG A 273 7.68 -18.95 12.64
N LEU A 274 6.89 -20.01 12.65
CA LEU A 274 5.56 -20.04 13.26
C LEU A 274 5.61 -20.89 14.54
N PHE A 275 5.06 -20.35 15.61
CA PHE A 275 4.92 -21.03 16.90
C PHE A 275 3.44 -21.20 17.23
N LYS A 276 3.09 -22.36 17.79
CA LYS A 276 1.90 -22.47 18.63
C LYS A 276 2.17 -21.71 19.91
N ALA A 277 1.23 -20.90 20.38
CA ALA A 277 1.38 -20.13 21.60
C ALA A 277 0.07 -20.04 22.38
N THR A 278 0.15 -19.66 23.65
CA THR A 278 -1.02 -19.36 24.50
C THR A 278 -1.00 -17.89 24.87
N ASP A 279 -2.07 -17.16 24.54
CA ASP A 279 -2.27 -15.78 25.01
C ASP A 279 -2.66 -15.79 26.50
N LYS A 280 -1.75 -15.38 27.39
CA LYS A 280 -2.00 -15.39 28.84
C LYS A 280 -3.08 -14.38 29.26
N ARG A 281 -3.33 -13.32 28.48
CA ARG A 281 -4.39 -12.34 28.79
C ARG A 281 -5.77 -12.86 28.44
N ALA A 282 -5.90 -13.48 27.27
CA ALA A 282 -7.19 -13.96 26.75
C ALA A 282 -7.48 -15.44 27.08
N GLY A 283 -6.48 -16.20 27.54
CA GLY A 283 -6.62 -17.61 27.88
C GLY A 283 -6.90 -18.53 26.69
N ARG A 284 -6.42 -18.18 25.48
CA ARG A 284 -6.66 -18.93 24.25
C ARG A 284 -5.38 -19.29 23.51
N GLU A 285 -5.42 -20.41 22.77
CA GLU A 285 -4.34 -20.81 21.88
C GLU A 285 -4.34 -19.97 20.59
N VAL A 286 -3.14 -19.60 20.15
CA VAL A 286 -2.90 -18.76 18.97
C VAL A 286 -1.68 -19.29 18.21
N VAL A 287 -1.48 -18.78 17.00
CA VAL A 287 -0.25 -18.95 16.23
C VAL A 287 0.46 -17.61 16.16
N LEU A 288 1.75 -17.59 16.45
CA LEU A 288 2.60 -16.42 16.28
C LEU A 288 3.59 -16.65 15.14
N LYS A 289 3.60 -15.74 14.16
CA LYS A 289 4.53 -15.72 13.03
C LYS A 289 5.59 -14.65 13.28
N PHE A 290 6.84 -15.06 13.40
CA PHE A 290 8.00 -14.16 13.56
C PHE A 290 8.82 -14.10 12.27
N PRO A 291 9.23 -12.91 11.80
CA PRO A 291 10.21 -12.79 10.73
C PRO A 291 11.59 -13.26 11.18
N HIS A 292 12.36 -13.86 10.29
CA HIS A 292 13.75 -14.20 10.59
C HIS A 292 14.63 -12.93 10.55
N PRO A 293 15.57 -12.71 11.50
CA PRO A 293 16.48 -11.55 11.47
C PRO A 293 17.22 -11.32 10.14
N ARG A 294 17.54 -12.41 9.42
CA ARG A 294 18.21 -12.37 8.11
C ARG A 294 17.42 -11.59 7.04
N VAL A 295 16.10 -11.46 7.19
CA VAL A 295 15.25 -10.69 6.27
C VAL A 295 15.05 -9.23 6.71
N ALA A 296 15.60 -8.81 7.85
CA ALA A 296 15.40 -7.46 8.38
C ALA A 296 16.05 -6.37 7.51
N SER A 297 17.11 -6.70 6.77
CA SER A 297 17.76 -5.82 5.79
C SER A 297 16.98 -5.72 4.47
N GLU A 298 16.01 -6.60 4.25
CA GLU A 298 15.20 -6.65 3.04
C GLU A 298 13.84 -5.98 3.32
N GLY A 299 13.74 -4.69 2.98
CA GLY A 299 12.54 -3.89 3.25
C GLY A 299 11.23 -4.50 2.73
N SER A 300 11.30 -5.37 1.72
CA SER A 300 10.18 -6.13 1.14
C SER A 300 9.53 -7.13 2.12
N TYR A 301 10.26 -7.70 3.08
CA TYR A 301 9.73 -8.71 4.00
C TYR A 301 9.06 -8.12 5.23
N ARG A 302 9.61 -7.04 5.79
CA ARG A 302 8.91 -6.25 6.83
C ARG A 302 7.53 -5.84 6.33
N LEU A 303 7.47 -5.45 5.07
CA LEU A 303 6.27 -5.04 4.40
C LEU A 303 5.23 -6.15 4.23
N ALA A 304 5.66 -7.41 4.18
CA ALA A 304 4.74 -8.54 4.12
C ALA A 304 3.88 -8.64 5.40
N PHE A 305 4.48 -8.49 6.58
CA PHE A 305 3.74 -8.48 7.86
C PHE A 305 2.79 -7.29 7.96
N VAL A 306 3.23 -6.12 7.51
CA VAL A 306 2.43 -4.90 7.44
C VAL A 306 1.23 -5.09 6.52
N ARG A 307 1.42 -5.70 5.34
CA ARG A 307 0.33 -6.04 4.41
C ARG A 307 -0.64 -7.04 5.02
N GLU A 308 -0.14 -8.09 5.67
CA GLU A 308 -0.98 -9.12 6.31
C GLU A 308 -1.93 -8.47 7.32
N ALA A 309 -1.38 -7.65 8.23
CA ALA A 309 -2.16 -6.89 9.21
C ALA A 309 -3.16 -5.94 8.54
N TRP A 310 -2.75 -5.23 7.49
CA TRP A 310 -3.60 -4.32 6.75
C TRP A 310 -4.81 -5.03 6.12
N VAL A 311 -4.57 -6.16 5.45
CA VAL A 311 -5.61 -6.95 4.78
C VAL A 311 -6.60 -7.51 5.80
N ALA A 312 -6.11 -8.11 6.88
CA ALA A 312 -6.97 -8.66 7.93
C ALA A 312 -7.80 -7.59 8.64
N ALA A 313 -7.27 -6.36 8.74
CA ALA A 313 -8.04 -5.25 9.25
C ALA A 313 -9.22 -4.89 8.33
N ARG A 314 -9.09 -5.03 7.00
CA ARG A 314 -10.16 -4.65 6.04
C ARG A 314 -11.13 -5.77 5.69
N VAL A 315 -10.66 -7.01 5.62
CA VAL A 315 -11.45 -8.14 5.15
C VAL A 315 -11.88 -9.00 6.31
N ARG A 316 -13.18 -8.94 6.63
CA ARG A 316 -13.82 -9.90 7.55
C ARG A 316 -14.66 -10.86 6.73
N SER A 317 -14.18 -12.09 6.61
CA SER A 317 -14.85 -13.16 5.86
C SER A 317 -14.65 -14.48 6.58
N LEU A 318 -15.71 -15.30 6.62
CA LEU A 318 -15.65 -16.66 7.19
C LEU A 318 -14.67 -17.58 6.43
N TRP A 319 -14.18 -17.17 5.26
CA TRP A 319 -13.29 -17.97 4.42
C TRP A 319 -11.82 -17.53 4.48
N ILE A 320 -11.53 -16.40 5.13
CA ILE A 320 -10.19 -15.81 5.22
C ILE A 320 -9.66 -15.97 6.64
N GLY A 321 -8.37 -16.26 6.78
CA GLY A 321 -7.68 -16.27 8.07
C GLY A 321 -7.76 -14.91 8.75
N GLU A 322 -8.08 -14.92 10.04
CA GLU A 322 -8.13 -13.72 10.87
C GLU A 322 -6.75 -13.43 11.45
N ILE A 323 -6.47 -12.15 11.66
CA ILE A 323 -5.34 -11.71 12.47
C ILE A 323 -5.90 -11.13 13.76
N ILE A 324 -5.31 -11.55 14.87
CA ILE A 324 -5.61 -11.05 16.19
C ILE A 324 -4.90 -9.72 16.34
N GLU A 325 -5.68 -8.66 16.52
CA GLU A 325 -5.17 -7.34 16.83
C GLU A 325 -4.49 -7.37 18.21
N VAL A 326 -3.20 -7.04 18.23
CA VAL A 326 -2.41 -6.90 19.46
C VAL A 326 -2.30 -5.41 19.76
N PRO A 327 -2.67 -4.95 20.99
CA PRO A 327 -2.53 -3.54 21.35
C PRO A 327 -1.09 -3.05 21.18
N ALA A 328 -0.90 -1.84 20.65
CA ALA A 328 0.41 -1.30 20.32
C ALA A 328 1.34 -1.21 21.56
N GLU A 329 0.78 -0.93 22.73
CA GLU A 329 1.50 -0.89 24.00
C GLU A 329 1.96 -2.27 24.51
N ARG A 330 1.36 -3.35 24.00
CA ARG A 330 1.73 -4.73 24.33
C ARG A 330 2.82 -5.25 23.40
N GLN A 331 2.82 -4.84 22.14
CA GLN A 331 3.68 -5.42 21.11
C GLN A 331 5.08 -4.77 21.10
N THR A 332 6.09 -5.50 21.59
CA THR A 332 7.47 -4.98 21.71
C THR A 332 8.35 -5.26 20.49
N ARG A 333 7.93 -6.16 19.60
CA ARG A 333 8.66 -6.61 18.42
C ARG A 333 7.72 -7.03 17.30
N LEU A 334 8.22 -7.09 16.07
CA LEU A 334 7.41 -7.46 14.91
C LEU A 334 7.03 -8.94 14.93
N TYR A 335 5.74 -9.23 15.03
CA TYR A 335 5.12 -10.54 14.74
C TYR A 335 3.66 -10.36 14.33
N SER A 336 3.07 -11.40 13.74
CA SER A 336 1.62 -11.48 13.53
C SER A 336 1.03 -12.56 14.44
N ALA A 337 -0.07 -12.24 15.10
CA ALA A 337 -0.84 -13.18 15.91
C ALA A 337 -2.10 -13.59 15.16
N MET A 338 -2.40 -14.88 15.07
CA MET A 338 -3.58 -15.40 14.38
C MET A 338 -4.23 -16.52 15.18
N PRO A 339 -5.53 -16.80 15.00
CA PRO A 339 -6.17 -17.94 15.66
C PRO A 339 -5.47 -19.24 15.27
N LEU A 340 -5.35 -20.16 16.23
CA LEU A 340 -4.98 -21.53 15.91
C LEU A 340 -6.19 -22.24 15.29
N TYR A 341 -6.08 -22.56 14.00
CA TYR A 341 -7.12 -23.29 13.30
C TYR A 341 -6.95 -24.79 13.49
N GLU A 342 -7.95 -25.44 14.07
CA GLU A 342 -7.97 -26.90 14.19
C GLU A 342 -8.32 -27.57 12.86
N GLY A 343 -7.33 -28.19 12.23
CA GLY A 343 -7.48 -28.77 10.90
C GLY A 343 -6.18 -29.30 10.33
N GLU A 344 -6.17 -29.48 9.00
CA GLU A 344 -4.98 -29.78 8.21
C GLU A 344 -4.90 -28.83 7.00
N THR A 345 -3.71 -28.60 6.47
CA THR A 345 -3.58 -27.86 5.20
C THR A 345 -4.13 -28.70 4.04
N LEU A 346 -4.55 -28.04 2.97
CA LEU A 346 -4.98 -28.73 1.77
C LEU A 346 -3.82 -29.57 1.22
N GLU A 347 -2.57 -29.10 1.31
CA GLU A 347 -1.40 -29.88 0.89
C GLU A 347 -1.29 -31.21 1.67
N GLN A 348 -1.45 -31.18 3.00
CA GLN A 348 -1.50 -32.39 3.82
C GLN A 348 -2.62 -33.33 3.39
N ARG A 349 -3.81 -32.77 3.09
CA ARG A 349 -4.95 -33.55 2.58
C ARG A 349 -4.66 -34.20 1.24
N LEU A 350 -3.92 -33.55 0.34
CA LEU A 350 -3.54 -34.10 -0.98
C LEU A 350 -2.54 -35.25 -0.86
N GLY A 351 -1.69 -35.23 0.17
CA GLY A 351 -0.75 -36.32 0.47
C GLY A 351 -1.41 -37.59 1.02
N ARG A 352 -2.69 -37.53 1.43
CA ARG A 352 -3.39 -38.62 2.13
C ARG A 352 -4.36 -39.40 1.24
N ALA A 353 -4.35 -40.72 1.37
CA ALA A 353 -5.37 -41.59 0.80
C ALA A 353 -6.60 -41.73 1.72
N PRO A 354 -7.83 -41.90 1.19
CA PRO A 354 -8.17 -41.86 -0.24
C PRO A 354 -8.10 -40.44 -0.81
N ARG A 355 -7.88 -40.35 -2.13
CA ARG A 355 -7.94 -39.08 -2.88
C ARG A 355 -9.32 -38.43 -2.73
N LEU A 356 -9.40 -37.12 -2.94
CA LEU A 356 -10.66 -36.40 -2.88
C LEU A 356 -11.67 -36.97 -3.90
N SER A 357 -12.90 -37.16 -3.42
CA SER A 357 -14.05 -37.48 -4.27
C SER A 357 -14.43 -36.27 -5.12
N LEU A 358 -15.22 -36.49 -6.18
CA LEU A 358 -15.73 -35.38 -6.98
C LEU A 358 -16.52 -34.39 -6.12
N THR A 359 -17.42 -34.90 -5.27
CA THR A 359 -18.28 -34.11 -4.41
C THR A 359 -17.49 -33.29 -3.39
N ASP A 360 -16.54 -33.91 -2.69
CA ASP A 360 -15.72 -33.22 -1.69
C ASP A 360 -14.81 -32.17 -2.35
N GLY A 361 -14.22 -32.53 -3.49
CA GLY A 361 -13.37 -31.62 -4.27
C GLY A 361 -14.11 -30.38 -4.73
N ILE A 362 -15.34 -30.53 -5.26
CA ILE A 362 -16.20 -29.39 -5.64
C ILE A 362 -16.55 -28.56 -4.40
N ALA A 363 -16.95 -29.19 -3.30
CA ALA A 363 -17.33 -28.47 -2.08
C ALA A 363 -16.18 -27.62 -1.51
N ILE A 364 -14.94 -28.13 -1.53
CA ILE A 364 -13.74 -27.39 -1.12
C ILE A 364 -13.42 -26.28 -2.14
N ALA A 365 -13.45 -26.59 -3.44
CA ALA A 365 -13.13 -25.63 -4.50
C ALA A 365 -14.08 -24.43 -4.47
N THR A 366 -15.38 -24.66 -4.32
CA THR A 366 -16.38 -23.60 -4.17
C THR A 366 -16.09 -22.69 -2.97
N LYS A 367 -15.72 -23.25 -1.81
CA LYS A 367 -15.37 -22.46 -0.62
C LYS A 367 -14.12 -21.63 -0.85
N LEU A 368 -13.11 -22.21 -1.51
CA LEU A 368 -11.88 -21.50 -1.86
C LEU A 368 -12.15 -20.36 -2.85
N VAL A 369 -12.99 -20.59 -3.86
CA VAL A 369 -13.44 -19.52 -4.78
C VAL A 369 -14.11 -18.39 -4.01
N ARG A 370 -15.02 -18.70 -3.08
CA ARG A 370 -15.67 -17.68 -2.23
C ARG A 370 -14.68 -16.89 -1.37
N ALA A 371 -13.59 -17.52 -0.92
CA ALA A 371 -12.49 -16.86 -0.24
C ALA A 371 -11.81 -15.83 -1.16
N VAL A 372 -11.42 -16.26 -2.36
CA VAL A 372 -10.77 -15.40 -3.36
C VAL A 372 -11.68 -14.25 -3.79
N THR A 373 -12.96 -14.51 -4.08
CA THR A 373 -13.95 -13.48 -4.40
C THR A 373 -14.10 -12.45 -3.27
N ALA A 374 -14.02 -12.86 -2.00
CA ALA A 374 -14.09 -11.92 -0.88
C ALA A 374 -12.88 -10.96 -0.84
N LEU A 375 -11.70 -11.42 -1.25
CA LEU A 375 -10.51 -10.57 -1.40
C LEU A 375 -10.64 -9.63 -2.60
N HIS A 376 -11.04 -10.16 -3.77
CA HIS A 376 -11.21 -9.37 -5.00
C HIS A 376 -12.24 -8.25 -4.82
N ARG A 377 -13.37 -8.53 -4.16
CA ARG A 377 -14.37 -7.49 -3.82
C ARG A 377 -13.85 -6.40 -2.89
N ALA A 378 -12.81 -6.67 -2.12
CA ALA A 378 -12.12 -5.69 -1.29
C ALA A 378 -10.97 -4.98 -2.04
N GLY A 379 -10.79 -5.26 -3.34
CA GLY A 379 -9.68 -4.74 -4.15
C GLY A 379 -8.32 -5.35 -3.80
N ILE A 380 -8.30 -6.58 -3.27
CA ILE A 380 -7.09 -7.25 -2.77
C ILE A 380 -6.82 -8.49 -3.62
N ILE A 381 -5.62 -8.58 -4.18
CA ILE A 381 -5.13 -9.72 -4.96
C ILE A 381 -4.21 -10.55 -4.07
N HIS A 382 -4.46 -11.86 -3.94
CA HIS A 382 -3.71 -12.71 -3.01
C HIS A 382 -2.27 -13.01 -3.46
N ARG A 383 -2.07 -13.29 -4.75
CA ARG A 383 -0.77 -13.61 -5.41
C ARG A 383 -0.04 -14.90 -5.00
N ASP A 384 -0.53 -15.68 -4.05
CA ASP A 384 0.08 -16.97 -3.66
C ASP A 384 -0.98 -18.00 -3.22
N ILE A 385 -2.00 -18.17 -4.06
CA ILE A 385 -3.03 -19.19 -3.86
C ILE A 385 -2.43 -20.55 -4.16
N LYS A 386 -2.29 -21.38 -3.13
CA LYS A 386 -1.78 -22.75 -3.20
C LYS A 386 -2.29 -23.59 -2.02
N PRO A 387 -2.26 -24.93 -2.09
CA PRO A 387 -2.74 -25.80 -1.02
C PRO A 387 -2.10 -25.59 0.36
N ASP A 388 -0.84 -25.17 0.45
CA ASP A 388 -0.20 -24.86 1.74
C ASP A 388 -0.90 -23.71 2.49
N ASN A 389 -1.47 -22.77 1.73
CA ASN A 389 -2.14 -21.58 2.26
C ASN A 389 -3.65 -21.79 2.48
N VAL A 390 -4.14 -23.02 2.33
CA VAL A 390 -5.56 -23.35 2.54
C VAL A 390 -5.67 -24.33 3.70
N ILE A 391 -6.33 -23.93 4.79
CA ILE A 391 -6.58 -24.79 5.96
C ILE A 391 -8.01 -25.34 5.86
N LEU A 392 -8.13 -26.66 5.91
CA LEU A 392 -9.39 -27.39 6.02
C LEU A 392 -9.68 -27.63 7.50
N LEU A 393 -10.77 -27.07 8.00
CA LEU A 393 -11.16 -27.17 9.39
C LEU A 393 -11.89 -28.49 9.68
N LYS A 394 -11.80 -28.98 10.91
CA LYS A 394 -12.48 -30.22 11.35
C LYS A 394 -14.01 -30.16 11.21
N ASP A 395 -14.60 -28.97 11.29
CA ASP A 395 -16.03 -28.73 11.12
C ASP A 395 -16.48 -28.68 9.64
N GLY A 396 -15.54 -28.92 8.72
CA GLY A 396 -15.77 -28.81 7.28
C GLY A 396 -15.64 -27.38 6.74
N GLY A 397 -15.24 -26.42 7.57
CA GLY A 397 -14.90 -25.06 7.15
C GLY A 397 -13.58 -24.97 6.37
N LEU A 398 -13.30 -23.77 5.86
CA LEU A 398 -12.07 -23.45 5.13
C LEU A 398 -11.54 -22.08 5.57
N ARG A 399 -10.22 -21.94 5.65
CA ARG A 399 -9.53 -20.66 5.83
C ARG A 399 -8.39 -20.54 4.83
N LEU A 400 -8.43 -19.50 4.00
CA LEU A 400 -7.32 -19.06 3.17
C LEU A 400 -6.43 -18.14 4.01
N VAL A 401 -5.17 -18.49 4.16
CA VAL A 401 -4.18 -17.83 5.04
C VAL A 401 -2.98 -17.31 4.24
N ASP A 402 -2.06 -16.61 4.92
CA ASP A 402 -0.82 -16.05 4.38
C ASP A 402 -1.03 -14.98 3.29
N LEU A 403 -1.47 -13.81 3.73
CA LEU A 403 -1.68 -12.62 2.90
C LEU A 403 -0.44 -11.72 2.82
N GLY A 404 0.72 -12.20 3.27
CA GLY A 404 1.95 -11.40 3.33
C GLY A 404 2.43 -10.92 1.96
N VAL A 405 2.06 -11.64 0.91
CA VAL A 405 2.38 -11.30 -0.47
C VAL A 405 1.18 -10.73 -1.23
N ALA A 406 0.08 -10.39 -0.58
CA ALA A 406 -1.06 -9.78 -1.25
C ALA A 406 -0.69 -8.44 -1.91
N ARG A 407 -1.37 -8.08 -3.00
CA ARG A 407 -1.30 -6.77 -3.66
C ARG A 407 -2.59 -6.01 -3.43
N VAL A 408 -2.46 -4.76 -3.00
CA VAL A 408 -3.55 -3.81 -2.88
C VAL A 408 -3.22 -2.64 -3.80
N PRO A 409 -3.86 -2.54 -4.99
CA PRO A 409 -3.52 -1.51 -5.99
C PRO A 409 -3.62 -0.07 -5.47
N LEU A 410 -4.44 0.18 -4.44
CA LEU A 410 -4.59 1.49 -3.80
C LEU A 410 -3.41 1.88 -2.88
N LEU A 411 -2.47 0.97 -2.61
CA LEU A 411 -1.32 1.13 -1.69
C LEU A 411 0.04 1.01 -2.42
N GLU A 412 0.10 1.29 -3.72
CA GLU A 412 1.27 1.06 -4.60
C GLU A 412 2.56 1.86 -4.28
N ASP A 413 2.68 2.51 -3.11
CA ASP A 413 3.94 3.06 -2.61
C ASP A 413 4.96 1.98 -2.19
N PHE A 414 4.61 0.71 -2.38
CA PHE A 414 5.48 -0.43 -2.14
C PHE A 414 6.30 -0.78 -3.39
N PRO A 415 7.65 -0.81 -3.32
CA PRO A 415 8.47 -1.11 -4.48
C PRO A 415 8.05 -2.44 -5.11
N ALA A 416 7.83 -2.43 -6.43
CA ALA A 416 7.54 -3.60 -7.23
C ALA A 416 8.84 -4.40 -7.43
N GLU A 417 9.33 -5.04 -6.38
CA GLU A 417 10.47 -5.94 -6.47
C GLU A 417 10.11 -7.31 -5.91
N ASP A 418 10.48 -8.31 -6.72
CA ASP A 418 10.07 -9.71 -6.73
C ASP A 418 8.57 -9.94 -6.95
N ILE A 419 8.24 -10.64 -8.04
CA ILE A 419 6.94 -11.26 -8.24
C ILE A 419 6.89 -12.41 -7.23
N PRO A 420 6.22 -12.23 -6.09
CA PRO A 420 6.20 -13.24 -5.06
C PRO A 420 5.22 -14.33 -5.48
N GLY A 421 5.56 -15.58 -5.22
CA GLY A 421 4.68 -16.70 -5.51
C GLY A 421 5.44 -17.99 -5.77
N THR A 422 4.76 -19.10 -5.56
CA THR A 422 5.32 -20.42 -5.85
C THR A 422 5.25 -20.67 -7.37
N ALA A 423 6.41 -20.81 -8.04
CA ALA A 423 6.52 -20.77 -9.50
C ALA A 423 5.54 -21.71 -10.23
N SER A 424 5.27 -22.90 -9.70
CA SER A 424 4.35 -23.87 -10.29
C SER A 424 2.86 -23.46 -10.26
N TYR A 425 2.49 -22.42 -9.52
CA TYR A 425 1.13 -21.84 -9.44
C TYR A 425 1.01 -20.50 -10.15
N MET A 426 2.15 -19.90 -10.51
CA MET A 426 2.23 -18.55 -11.04
C MET A 426 1.64 -18.48 -12.44
N ALA A 427 0.84 -17.44 -12.70
CA ALA A 427 0.23 -17.22 -14.00
C ALA A 427 1.28 -16.85 -15.07
N PRO A 428 1.10 -17.25 -16.35
CA PRO A 428 2.08 -17.02 -17.41
C PRO A 428 2.50 -15.56 -17.59
N GLU A 429 1.56 -14.63 -17.46
CA GLU A 429 1.79 -13.19 -17.61
C GLU A 429 2.71 -12.60 -16.54
N LEU A 430 2.77 -13.22 -15.35
CA LEU A 430 3.65 -12.80 -14.28
C LEU A 430 5.12 -13.06 -14.65
N PHE A 431 5.44 -14.19 -15.30
CA PHE A 431 6.81 -14.41 -15.81
C PHE A 431 7.24 -13.38 -16.88
N GLY A 432 6.27 -12.68 -17.48
CA GLY A 432 6.50 -11.57 -18.40
C GLY A 432 6.68 -10.20 -17.74
N GLY A 433 6.68 -10.12 -16.39
CA GLY A 433 6.85 -8.88 -15.64
C GLY A 433 5.55 -8.08 -15.43
N LYS A 434 4.38 -8.63 -15.79
CA LYS A 434 3.11 -7.96 -15.48
C LYS A 434 2.83 -8.04 -13.97
N ALA A 435 2.19 -7.00 -13.43
CA ALA A 435 1.71 -7.03 -12.06
C ALA A 435 0.55 -8.02 -11.92
N GLY A 436 0.47 -8.71 -10.78
CA GLY A 436 -0.65 -9.60 -10.49
C GLY A 436 -1.96 -8.86 -10.31
N ASP A 437 -3.00 -9.43 -10.92
CA ASP A 437 -4.39 -8.99 -10.91
C ASP A 437 -5.33 -10.17 -10.58
N GLU A 438 -6.63 -9.93 -10.64
CA GLU A 438 -7.67 -10.95 -10.34
C GLU A 438 -7.57 -12.15 -11.28
N ALA A 439 -7.20 -11.94 -12.55
CA ALA A 439 -7.03 -13.00 -13.53
C ALA A 439 -5.83 -13.90 -13.21
N SER A 440 -4.76 -13.33 -12.64
CA SER A 440 -3.60 -14.10 -12.18
C SER A 440 -3.92 -14.97 -10.95
N ASP A 441 -4.72 -14.46 -10.00
CA ASP A 441 -5.24 -15.24 -8.86
C ASP A 441 -6.16 -16.37 -9.34
N LEU A 442 -7.01 -16.11 -10.32
CA LEU A 442 -7.90 -17.11 -10.91
C LEU A 442 -7.12 -18.26 -11.55
N PHE A 443 -5.98 -17.97 -12.21
CA PHE A 443 -5.10 -19.00 -12.73
C PHE A 443 -4.50 -19.87 -11.61
N ALA A 444 -3.95 -19.24 -10.56
CA ALA A 444 -3.39 -19.94 -9.40
C ALA A 444 -4.45 -20.80 -8.68
N LEU A 445 -5.68 -20.29 -8.59
CA LEU A 445 -6.85 -21.02 -8.12
C LEU A 445 -7.17 -22.23 -9.01
N GLY A 446 -7.13 -22.07 -10.34
CA GLY A 446 -7.28 -23.17 -11.30
C GLY A 446 -6.22 -24.25 -11.11
N VAL A 447 -4.94 -23.87 -10.91
CA VAL A 447 -3.85 -24.82 -10.63
C VAL A 447 -4.10 -25.55 -9.31
N THR A 448 -4.53 -24.83 -8.28
CA THR A 448 -4.87 -25.40 -6.97
C THR A 448 -6.00 -26.41 -7.07
N VAL A 449 -7.10 -26.09 -7.76
CA VAL A 449 -8.24 -26.99 -7.96
C VAL A 449 -7.83 -28.19 -8.83
N TYR A 450 -7.00 -28.01 -9.85
CA TYR A 450 -6.44 -29.11 -10.64
C TYR A 450 -5.64 -30.09 -9.76
N ARG A 451 -4.78 -29.56 -8.86
CA ARG A 451 -4.02 -30.38 -7.91
C ARG A 451 -4.92 -31.09 -6.92
N MET A 452 -6.04 -30.51 -6.51
CA MET A 452 -6.98 -31.18 -5.59
C MET A 452 -7.46 -32.53 -6.12
N PHE A 453 -7.71 -32.61 -7.43
CA PHE A 453 -8.19 -33.84 -8.06
C PHE A 453 -7.06 -34.80 -8.45
N THR A 454 -5.92 -34.26 -8.88
CA THR A 454 -4.86 -35.05 -9.53
C THR A 454 -3.64 -35.30 -8.66
N ALA A 455 -3.41 -34.47 -7.63
CA ALA A 455 -2.14 -34.32 -6.91
C ALA A 455 -0.92 -34.00 -7.80
N ASN A 456 -1.15 -33.54 -9.04
CA ASN A 456 -0.12 -33.24 -10.04
C ASN A 456 -0.27 -31.81 -10.56
N TYR A 457 0.81 -31.21 -11.08
CA TYR A 457 0.75 -29.89 -11.71
C TYR A 457 0.24 -29.99 -13.17
N PRO A 458 -0.60 -29.05 -13.63
CA PRO A 458 -1.14 -29.08 -14.99
C PRO A 458 -0.08 -28.86 -16.06
N PHE A 459 0.98 -28.10 -15.76
CA PHE A 459 2.08 -27.77 -16.68
C PHE A 459 3.42 -28.42 -16.26
N GLY A 460 3.40 -29.36 -15.32
CA GLY A 460 4.61 -29.86 -14.66
C GLY A 460 5.12 -28.91 -13.58
N GLU A 461 6.16 -29.34 -12.88
CA GLU A 461 6.82 -28.52 -11.85
C GLU A 461 7.73 -27.47 -12.52
N ILE A 462 7.65 -26.24 -12.05
CA ILE A 462 8.41 -25.10 -12.60
C ILE A 462 9.46 -24.70 -11.57
N GLU A 463 10.72 -24.71 -11.98
CA GLU A 463 11.82 -24.27 -11.14
C GLU A 463 11.74 -22.76 -10.85
N PRO A 464 12.04 -22.31 -9.63
CA PRO A 464 12.14 -20.88 -9.31
C PRO A 464 13.11 -20.16 -10.25
N PHE A 465 12.80 -18.91 -10.63
CA PHE A 465 13.60 -18.06 -11.52
C PHE A 465 13.74 -18.57 -12.98
N SER A 466 13.07 -19.65 -13.35
CA SER A 466 13.00 -20.11 -14.74
C SER A 466 11.97 -19.30 -15.56
N ARG A 467 12.10 -19.33 -16.88
CA ARG A 467 11.10 -18.78 -17.83
C ARG A 467 10.41 -19.94 -18.56
N PRO A 468 9.35 -20.53 -17.97
CA PRO A 468 8.68 -21.68 -18.55
C PRO A 468 7.94 -21.30 -19.85
N ARG A 469 7.76 -22.28 -20.74
CA ARG A 469 6.85 -22.18 -21.88
C ARG A 469 5.57 -22.93 -21.54
N PHE A 470 4.45 -22.21 -21.53
CA PHE A 470 3.15 -22.82 -21.26
C PHE A 470 2.56 -23.44 -22.52
N GLY A 471 2.32 -24.75 -22.47
CA GLY A 471 1.60 -25.50 -23.49
C GLY A 471 0.12 -25.67 -23.16
N LYS A 472 -0.49 -26.77 -23.60
CA LYS A 472 -1.82 -27.17 -23.09
C LYS A 472 -1.65 -27.85 -21.72
N PRO A 473 -2.53 -27.58 -20.75
CA PRO A 473 -2.50 -28.30 -19.48
C PRO A 473 -2.74 -29.80 -19.72
N ALA A 474 -2.13 -30.65 -18.91
CA ALA A 474 -2.45 -32.07 -18.90
C ALA A 474 -3.94 -32.25 -18.51
N PRO A 475 -4.73 -33.07 -19.21
CA PRO A 475 -6.13 -33.26 -18.87
C PRO A 475 -6.27 -34.08 -17.58
N LEU A 476 -7.30 -33.82 -16.78
CA LEU A 476 -7.60 -34.55 -15.54
C LEU A 476 -7.66 -36.07 -15.77
N SER A 477 -8.21 -36.49 -16.92
CA SER A 477 -8.38 -37.89 -17.30
C SER A 477 -7.06 -38.67 -17.40
N ARG A 478 -5.92 -37.97 -17.52
CA ARG A 478 -4.58 -38.59 -17.47
C ARG A 478 -4.29 -39.21 -16.10
N TYR A 479 -4.80 -38.63 -15.03
CA TYR A 479 -4.52 -39.05 -13.64
C TYR A 479 -5.75 -39.58 -12.90
N ARG A 480 -6.95 -39.16 -13.34
CA ARG A 480 -8.26 -39.49 -12.77
C ARG A 480 -9.29 -39.69 -13.89
N PRO A 481 -9.25 -40.83 -14.61
CA PRO A 481 -10.18 -41.11 -15.71
C PRO A 481 -11.63 -41.30 -15.25
N ASP A 482 -11.85 -41.45 -13.94
CA ASP A 482 -13.16 -41.52 -13.30
C ASP A 482 -13.88 -40.16 -13.20
N LEU A 483 -13.16 -39.06 -13.39
CA LEU A 483 -13.74 -37.72 -13.32
C LEU A 483 -14.42 -37.33 -14.65
N PRO A 484 -15.51 -36.54 -14.59
CA PRO A 484 -16.27 -36.18 -15.77
C PRO A 484 -15.54 -35.15 -16.64
N ALA A 485 -15.73 -35.24 -17.96
CA ALA A 485 -15.07 -34.35 -18.93
C ALA A 485 -15.42 -32.87 -18.76
N TRP A 486 -16.61 -32.56 -18.22
CA TRP A 486 -17.01 -31.16 -17.98
C TRP A 486 -16.09 -30.48 -16.95
N LEU A 487 -15.59 -31.22 -15.95
CA LEU A 487 -14.70 -30.67 -14.93
C LEU A 487 -13.35 -30.26 -15.54
N ASP A 488 -12.86 -31.06 -16.50
CA ASP A 488 -11.64 -30.76 -17.26
C ASP A 488 -11.81 -29.49 -18.11
N ALA A 489 -12.99 -29.29 -18.71
CA ALA A 489 -13.30 -28.08 -19.48
C ALA A 489 -13.37 -26.83 -18.60
N VAL A 490 -14.03 -26.92 -17.44
CA VAL A 490 -14.20 -25.81 -16.49
C VAL A 490 -12.85 -25.40 -15.88
N ILE A 491 -12.06 -26.35 -15.39
CA ILE A 491 -10.69 -26.07 -14.88
C ILE A 491 -9.79 -25.58 -16.02
N GLY A 492 -9.92 -26.16 -17.22
CA GLY A 492 -9.17 -25.75 -18.41
C GLY A 492 -9.38 -24.28 -18.78
N LYS A 493 -10.60 -23.75 -18.66
CA LYS A 493 -10.90 -22.33 -18.89
C LYS A 493 -10.18 -21.43 -17.88
N ALA A 494 -10.13 -21.79 -16.59
CA ALA A 494 -9.36 -21.06 -15.58
C ALA A 494 -7.84 -21.10 -15.84
N LEU A 495 -7.34 -22.20 -16.43
CA LEU A 495 -5.93 -22.42 -16.77
C LEU A 495 -5.51 -21.87 -18.15
N SER A 496 -6.36 -21.09 -18.82
CA SER A 496 -6.03 -20.49 -20.12
C SER A 496 -4.78 -19.61 -20.02
N VAL A 497 -3.85 -19.77 -20.96
CA VAL A 497 -2.59 -18.99 -20.99
C VAL A 497 -2.88 -17.51 -21.19
N ASP A 498 -3.82 -17.18 -22.08
CA ASP A 498 -4.32 -15.83 -22.27
C ASP A 498 -5.32 -15.46 -21.15
N PRO A 499 -5.04 -14.43 -20.33
CA PRO A 499 -5.95 -13.98 -19.27
C PRO A 499 -7.35 -13.62 -19.79
N ALA A 500 -7.47 -13.10 -21.01
CA ALA A 500 -8.76 -12.72 -21.59
C ALA A 500 -9.68 -13.92 -21.92
N GLN A 501 -9.11 -15.13 -21.94
CA GLN A 501 -9.85 -16.38 -22.17
C GLN A 501 -10.22 -17.10 -20.86
N ARG A 502 -9.86 -16.52 -19.70
CA ARG A 502 -10.26 -17.03 -18.38
C ARG A 502 -11.66 -16.53 -18.02
N PHE A 503 -12.16 -16.93 -16.86
CA PHE A 503 -13.41 -16.38 -16.31
C PHE A 503 -13.25 -14.90 -16.00
N GLY A 504 -14.32 -14.12 -16.18
CA GLY A 504 -14.29 -12.68 -15.90
C GLY A 504 -14.28 -12.35 -14.41
N ASP A 505 -14.85 -13.24 -13.59
CA ASP A 505 -14.89 -13.15 -12.13
C ASP A 505 -14.72 -14.57 -11.56
N ALA A 506 -14.02 -14.68 -10.42
CA ALA A 506 -13.89 -15.95 -9.71
C ALA A 506 -15.25 -16.59 -9.37
N ILE A 507 -16.32 -15.81 -9.14
CA ILE A 507 -17.64 -16.36 -8.84
C ILE A 507 -18.25 -17.13 -10.03
N GLU A 508 -17.93 -16.76 -11.27
CA GLU A 508 -18.32 -17.50 -12.48
C GLU A 508 -17.71 -18.91 -12.45
N PHE A 509 -16.46 -19.03 -11.97
CA PHE A 509 -15.79 -20.33 -11.82
C PHE A 509 -16.48 -21.22 -10.79
N ALA A 510 -16.90 -20.69 -9.63
CA ALA A 510 -17.68 -21.47 -8.66
C ALA A 510 -19.03 -21.91 -9.24
N HIS A 511 -19.71 -21.04 -9.96
CA HIS A 511 -21.00 -21.35 -10.58
C HIS A 511 -20.90 -22.51 -11.56
N GLU A 512 -19.84 -22.54 -12.37
CA GLU A 512 -19.55 -23.62 -13.32
C GLU A 512 -19.13 -24.93 -12.63
N LEU A 513 -18.40 -24.85 -11.52
CA LEU A 513 -18.06 -26.04 -10.72
C LEU A 513 -19.29 -26.66 -10.06
N GLU A 514 -20.23 -25.85 -9.57
CA GLU A 514 -21.48 -26.31 -8.93
C GLU A 514 -22.47 -26.89 -9.95
N ASN A 515 -22.59 -26.28 -11.13
CA ASN A 515 -23.63 -26.61 -12.11
C ASN A 515 -23.13 -27.42 -13.31
N GLY A 516 -21.83 -27.70 -13.42
CA GLY A 516 -21.26 -28.39 -14.58
C GLY A 516 -21.90 -29.76 -14.87
N ALA A 517 -22.40 -30.46 -13.84
CA ALA A 517 -23.15 -31.71 -14.00
C ALA A 517 -24.53 -31.53 -14.68
N THR A 518 -25.15 -30.35 -14.57
CA THR A 518 -26.47 -30.05 -15.15
C THR A 518 -26.39 -29.62 -16.61
N TRP A 519 -25.28 -29.02 -17.06
CA TRP A 519 -25.08 -28.59 -18.44
C TRP A 519 -24.32 -29.61 -19.30
N ALA A 520 -23.68 -30.59 -18.67
CA ALA A 520 -23.06 -31.70 -19.37
C ALA A 520 -24.13 -32.61 -20.00
N GLY A 521 -24.34 -32.49 -21.31
CA GLY A 521 -24.98 -33.56 -22.08
C GLY A 521 -24.25 -34.90 -21.87
N PRO A 522 -24.92 -36.06 -22.04
CA PRO A 522 -24.32 -37.36 -21.82
C PRO A 522 -23.00 -37.46 -22.59
N ALA A 523 -21.92 -37.80 -21.87
CA ALA A 523 -20.56 -37.80 -22.40
C ALA A 523 -20.45 -38.79 -23.57
N VAL A 524 -20.56 -38.29 -24.81
CA VAL A 524 -20.15 -39.05 -25.98
C VAL A 524 -18.63 -38.95 -26.03
N THR A 525 -17.93 -39.98 -25.58
CA THR A 525 -16.51 -40.16 -25.84
C THR A 525 -16.31 -40.40 -27.33
N THR A 526 -16.36 -39.35 -28.15
CA THR A 526 -15.85 -39.45 -29.51
C THR A 526 -14.32 -39.50 -29.39
N ARG A 527 -13.74 -40.66 -29.70
CA ARG A 527 -12.29 -40.73 -29.93
C ARG A 527 -11.97 -39.74 -31.04
N LYS A 528 -11.38 -38.58 -30.67
CA LYS A 528 -10.88 -37.60 -31.64
C LYS A 528 -10.02 -38.31 -32.68
N SER A 529 -10.30 -38.04 -33.95
CA SER A 529 -9.66 -38.69 -35.09
C SER A 529 -8.15 -38.39 -35.12
N LEU A 530 -7.36 -39.18 -35.86
CA LEU A 530 -5.92 -38.92 -36.03
C LEU A 530 -5.64 -37.52 -36.59
N HIS A 531 -6.54 -37.00 -37.42
CA HIS A 531 -6.50 -35.63 -37.94
C HIS A 531 -6.53 -34.57 -36.83
N ASP A 532 -7.37 -34.74 -35.80
CA ASP A 532 -7.54 -33.77 -34.72
C ASP A 532 -6.44 -33.85 -33.64
N ARG A 533 -5.74 -34.99 -33.59
CA ARG A 533 -4.67 -35.25 -32.60
C ARG A 533 -3.28 -34.86 -33.12
N ASP A 534 -3.01 -35.14 -34.38
CA ASP A 534 -1.75 -34.82 -35.03
C ASP A 534 -1.97 -34.62 -36.55
N PRO A 535 -2.39 -33.41 -36.96
CA PRO A 535 -2.71 -33.13 -38.36
C PRO A 535 -1.50 -33.33 -39.27
N VAL A 536 -0.28 -33.08 -38.78
CA VAL A 536 0.95 -33.24 -39.57
C VAL A 536 1.21 -34.71 -39.89
N THR A 537 1.09 -35.60 -38.90
CA THR A 537 1.26 -37.04 -39.11
C THR A 537 0.13 -37.63 -39.97
N PHE A 538 -1.10 -37.14 -39.81
CA PHE A 538 -2.22 -37.50 -40.68
C PHE A 538 -1.94 -37.18 -42.15
N TRP A 539 -1.53 -35.94 -42.46
CA TRP A 539 -1.22 -35.54 -43.84
C TRP A 539 -0.01 -36.28 -44.41
N LYS A 540 1.02 -36.57 -43.60
CA LYS A 540 2.16 -37.39 -44.03
C LYS A 540 1.75 -38.80 -44.43
N VAL A 541 0.92 -39.46 -43.63
CA VAL A 541 0.42 -40.80 -43.93
C VAL A 541 -0.47 -40.81 -45.17
N LEU A 542 -1.35 -39.81 -45.30
CA LEU A 542 -2.22 -39.69 -46.47
C LEU A 542 -1.41 -39.47 -47.76
N CYS A 543 -0.40 -38.58 -47.73
CA CYS A 543 0.50 -38.36 -48.87
C CYS A 543 1.30 -39.61 -49.23
N ALA A 544 1.77 -40.37 -48.24
CA ALA A 544 2.50 -41.63 -48.48
C ALA A 544 1.60 -42.69 -49.13
N ILE A 545 0.33 -42.80 -48.70
CA ILE A 545 -0.65 -43.71 -49.30
C ILE A 545 -0.96 -43.30 -50.74
N LEU A 546 -1.18 -42.01 -51.00
CA LEU A 546 -1.44 -41.50 -52.35
C LEU A 546 -0.23 -41.71 -53.27
N ALA A 547 0.99 -41.47 -52.80
CA ALA A 547 2.21 -41.75 -53.55
C ALA A 547 2.34 -43.23 -53.91
N LEU A 548 2.04 -44.14 -52.96
CA LEU A 548 2.04 -45.58 -53.21
C LEU A 548 1.00 -45.97 -54.27
N ILE A 549 -0.21 -45.41 -54.22
CA ILE A 549 -1.24 -45.63 -55.23
C ILE A 549 -0.77 -45.18 -56.61
N VAL A 550 -0.14 -44.01 -56.71
CA VAL A 550 0.42 -43.50 -57.98
C VAL A 550 1.51 -44.44 -58.51
N VAL A 551 2.41 -44.94 -57.66
CA VAL A 551 3.44 -45.92 -58.07
C VAL A 551 2.81 -47.22 -58.56
N VAL A 552 1.78 -47.72 -57.88
CA VAL A 552 1.06 -48.94 -58.30
C VAL A 552 0.31 -48.75 -59.63
N LEU A 553 -0.29 -47.58 -59.86
CA LEU A 553 -0.96 -47.25 -61.11
C LEU A 553 0.02 -47.11 -62.27
N LEU A 554 1.18 -46.50 -62.02
CA LEU A 554 2.26 -46.39 -63.01
C LEU A 554 2.91 -47.73 -63.34
N ALA A 555 2.96 -48.67 -62.39
CA ALA A 555 3.48 -50.01 -62.61
C ALA A 555 2.49 -50.96 -63.32
N ARG A 556 1.23 -50.54 -63.51
CA ARG A 556 0.18 -51.30 -64.22
C ARG A 556 -0.04 -50.82 -65.66
N HIS A 557 0.62 -49.74 -66.06
CA HIS A 557 0.79 -49.30 -67.44
C HIS A 557 2.20 -49.65 -67.92
#